data_AF-A0A953X6X0-F1
#
_entry.id   AF-A0A953X6X0-F1
#
_cell.length_a   1.000
_cell.length_b   1.000
_cell.length_c   1.000
_cell.angle_alpha   90.00
_cell.angle_beta   90.00
_cell.angle_gamma   90.00
#
_symmetry.space_group_name_H-M   'P 1'
#
loop_
_entity.id
_entity.type
_entity.pdbx_description
1 polymer ?
#
loop_
_entity_poly.entity_id
_entity_poly.type
_entity_poly.pdbx_seq_one_letter_code
_entity_poly.pdbx_strand_id
1 'polypeptide(L)'
;REKREEAGAGLREKIEESLRDVAALADDQVLRRLADLILAVQRTNFYQADAAGKPLSFISLKIASRDLSDLPEPKPFREIFMSSPKVEGIHLRFGPVARGGLRWSDRAADYRTEVLGLVKAQQVKNAVIVPVGSKGGFYPKQLPDRSDRNAWFEGGRDAYKEFITSLLGLTDNLVDGAVTHPADTVVWDGEDPYLVVAADKGTATF
;
A
#
# COMPACT_ATOMS: atom_id res chain seq x y z
N ARG A 1 3.59 -6.93 -22.29
CA ARG A 1 2.53 -7.18 -21.29
C ARG A 1 1.94 -8.56 -21.52
N GLU A 2 1.34 -8.82 -22.68
CA GLU A 2 0.76 -10.12 -23.09
C GLU A 2 1.62 -11.35 -22.76
N LYS A 3 2.90 -11.41 -23.16
CA LYS A 3 3.80 -12.53 -22.81
C LYS A 3 3.93 -12.79 -21.30
N ARG A 4 3.85 -11.74 -20.47
CA ARG A 4 3.91 -11.87 -19.01
C ARG A 4 2.57 -12.35 -18.45
N GLU A 5 1.46 -11.94 -19.06
CA GLU A 5 0.11 -12.42 -18.71
C GLU A 5 -0.02 -13.92 -19.02
N GLU A 6 0.43 -14.34 -20.21
CA GLU A 6 0.47 -15.75 -20.60
C GLU A 6 1.35 -16.59 -19.66
N ALA A 7 2.57 -16.13 -19.37
CA ALA A 7 3.45 -16.80 -18.42
C ALA A 7 2.85 -16.85 -17.01
N GLY A 8 2.18 -15.77 -16.57
CA GLY A 8 1.48 -15.71 -15.29
C GLY A 8 0.30 -16.67 -15.21
N ALA A 9 -0.48 -16.81 -16.28
CA ALA A 9 -1.58 -17.76 -16.36
C ALA A 9 -1.07 -19.21 -16.24
N GLY A 10 -0.01 -19.57 -16.95
CA GLY A 10 0.60 -20.90 -16.84
C GLY A 10 1.19 -21.20 -15.44
N LEU A 11 1.72 -20.18 -14.75
CA LEU A 11 2.16 -20.34 -13.36
C LEU A 11 0.98 -20.52 -12.40
N ARG A 12 -0.12 -19.79 -12.63
CA ARG A 12 -1.35 -19.93 -11.83
C ARG A 12 -1.92 -21.34 -11.93
N GLU A 13 -1.97 -21.92 -13.12
CA GLU A 13 -2.43 -23.30 -13.32
C GLU A 13 -1.56 -24.30 -12.53
N LYS A 14 -0.23 -24.16 -12.59
CA LYS A 14 0.70 -25.00 -11.83
C LYS A 14 0.52 -24.88 -10.31
N ILE A 15 0.26 -23.67 -9.82
CA ILE A 15 -0.04 -23.43 -8.40
C ILE A 15 -1.34 -24.16 -8.04
N GLU A 16 -2.41 -23.98 -8.83
CA GLU A 16 -3.71 -24.63 -8.62
C GLU A 16 -3.62 -26.16 -8.63
N GLU A 17 -2.84 -26.73 -9.54
CA GLU A 17 -2.56 -28.17 -9.56
C GLU A 17 -1.83 -28.63 -8.31
N SER A 18 -0.77 -27.92 -7.91
CA SER A 18 0.03 -28.28 -6.73
C SER A 18 -0.76 -28.18 -5.43
N LEU A 19 -1.74 -27.26 -5.36
CA LEU A 19 -2.61 -27.10 -4.19
C LEU A 19 -3.56 -28.28 -3.99
N ARG A 20 -3.85 -29.08 -5.03
CA ARG A 20 -4.72 -30.28 -4.90
C ARG A 20 -4.10 -31.36 -4.04
N ASP A 21 -2.77 -31.37 -3.90
CA ASP A 21 -2.03 -32.34 -3.11
C ASP A 21 -1.92 -31.94 -1.63
N VAL A 22 -2.45 -30.78 -1.24
CA VAL A 22 -2.43 -30.30 0.15
C VAL A 22 -3.50 -31.04 0.96
N ALA A 23 -3.04 -31.90 1.88
CA ALA A 23 -3.92 -32.80 2.63
C ALA A 23 -4.82 -32.07 3.65
N ALA A 24 -4.34 -30.98 4.26
CA ALA A 24 -5.07 -30.24 5.28
C ALA A 24 -5.78 -29.03 4.67
N LEU A 25 -7.11 -28.97 4.85
CA LEU A 25 -7.94 -27.88 4.33
C LEU A 25 -7.48 -26.49 4.81
N ALA A 26 -7.03 -26.39 6.07
CA ALA A 26 -6.55 -25.12 6.62
C ALA A 26 -5.30 -24.61 5.89
N ASP A 27 -4.39 -25.51 5.55
CA ASP A 27 -3.15 -25.17 4.83
C ASP A 27 -3.46 -24.78 3.38
N ASP A 28 -4.34 -25.53 2.71
CA ASP A 28 -4.82 -25.21 1.34
C ASP A 28 -5.43 -23.80 1.30
N GLN A 29 -6.30 -23.46 2.27
CA GLN A 29 -6.90 -22.13 2.36
C GLN A 29 -5.86 -21.02 2.54
N VAL A 30 -4.85 -21.23 3.39
CA VAL A 30 -3.78 -20.24 3.60
C VAL A 30 -2.96 -20.05 2.33
N LEU A 31 -2.58 -21.13 1.65
CA LEU A 31 -1.78 -21.07 0.44
C LEU A 31 -2.54 -20.43 -0.73
N ARG A 32 -3.84 -20.74 -0.88
CA ARG A 32 -4.71 -20.07 -1.87
C ARG A 32 -4.79 -18.57 -1.64
N ARG A 33 -5.01 -18.14 -0.39
CA ARG A 33 -5.03 -16.71 -0.03
C ARG A 33 -3.72 -16.00 -0.33
N LEU A 34 -2.59 -16.67 -0.11
CA LEU A 34 -1.27 -16.13 -0.44
C LEU A 34 -1.09 -16.02 -1.96
N ALA A 35 -1.50 -17.03 -2.73
CA ALA A 35 -1.45 -16.99 -4.18
C ALA A 35 -2.33 -15.85 -4.74
N ASP A 36 -3.56 -15.73 -4.26
CA ASP A 36 -4.49 -14.66 -4.65
C ASP A 36 -3.92 -13.27 -4.32
N LEU A 37 -3.31 -13.11 -3.13
CA LEU A 37 -2.65 -11.87 -2.74
C LEU A 37 -1.53 -11.49 -3.72
N ILE A 38 -0.66 -12.45 -4.06
CA ILE A 38 0.44 -12.22 -5.01
C ILE A 38 -0.11 -11.82 -6.38
N LEU A 39 -1.13 -12.52 -6.86
CA LEU A 39 -1.76 -12.24 -8.16
C LEU A 39 -2.51 -10.89 -8.17
N ALA A 40 -2.98 -10.42 -7.03
CA ALA A 40 -3.62 -9.11 -6.90
C ALA A 40 -2.63 -7.93 -6.86
N VAL A 41 -1.32 -8.16 -6.74
CA VAL A 41 -0.30 -7.10 -6.77
C VAL A 41 -0.20 -6.51 -8.18
N GLN A 42 -0.48 -5.21 -8.28
CA GLN A 42 -0.50 -4.44 -9.52
C GLN A 42 0.81 -3.74 -9.82
N ARG A 43 1.57 -3.35 -8.79
CA ARG A 43 2.87 -2.68 -8.91
C ARG A 43 3.74 -2.97 -7.69
N THR A 44 5.05 -3.01 -7.87
CA THR A 44 6.04 -3.11 -6.79
C THR A 44 7.27 -2.29 -7.13
N ASN A 45 7.92 -1.72 -6.11
CA ASN A 45 9.16 -0.98 -6.23
C ASN A 45 10.39 -1.84 -5.91
N PHE A 46 10.21 -3.14 -5.65
CA PHE A 46 11.30 -4.04 -5.24
C PHE A 46 12.49 -4.04 -6.22
N TYR A 47 12.21 -3.82 -7.50
CA TYR A 47 13.20 -3.78 -8.58
C TYR A 47 13.68 -2.37 -8.93
N GLN A 48 13.12 -1.33 -8.29
CA GLN A 48 13.60 0.04 -8.45
C GLN A 48 14.92 0.23 -7.67
N ALA A 49 15.73 1.15 -8.16
CA ALA A 49 16.98 1.54 -7.52
C ALA A 49 16.99 3.03 -7.18
N ASP A 50 17.82 3.42 -6.21
CA ASP A 50 18.12 4.81 -5.93
C ASP A 50 19.01 5.44 -7.01
N ALA A 51 19.29 6.74 -6.87
CA ALA A 51 20.14 7.48 -7.82
C ALA A 51 21.58 6.94 -7.93
N ALA A 52 22.04 6.15 -6.95
CA ALA A 52 23.34 5.49 -6.96
C ALA A 52 23.27 4.04 -7.51
N GLY A 53 22.10 3.60 -7.99
CA GLY A 53 21.87 2.25 -8.50
C GLY A 53 21.75 1.18 -7.42
N LYS A 54 21.57 1.56 -6.15
CA LYS A 54 21.38 0.61 -5.04
C LYS A 54 19.90 0.28 -4.84
N PRO A 55 19.56 -0.92 -4.36
CA PRO A 55 18.18 -1.25 -3.99
C PRO A 55 17.63 -0.24 -2.96
N LEU A 56 16.35 0.09 -3.09
CA LEU A 56 15.66 0.93 -2.11
C LEU A 56 15.65 0.26 -0.72
N SER A 57 15.68 1.07 0.35
CA SER A 57 15.64 0.57 1.73
C SER A 57 14.25 0.07 2.16
N PHE A 58 13.24 0.19 1.30
CA PHE A 58 11.85 -0.13 1.55
C PHE A 58 11.23 -0.84 0.36
N ILE A 59 10.26 -1.71 0.64
CA ILE A 59 9.47 -2.43 -0.36
C ILE A 59 8.03 -1.99 -0.22
N SER A 60 7.40 -1.69 -1.35
CA SER A 60 6.00 -1.31 -1.47
C SER A 60 5.29 -2.23 -2.46
N LEU A 61 4.05 -2.56 -2.13
CA LEU A 61 3.14 -3.33 -2.98
C LEU A 61 1.85 -2.54 -3.16
N LYS A 62 1.46 -2.31 -4.42
CA LYS A 62 0.14 -1.79 -4.77
C LYS A 62 -0.77 -2.96 -5.08
N ILE A 63 -1.82 -3.15 -4.30
CA ILE A 63 -2.67 -4.34 -4.30
C ILE A 63 -4.07 -3.94 -4.75
N ALA A 64 -4.66 -4.72 -5.64
CA ALA A 64 -6.07 -4.63 -6.00
C ALA A 64 -6.95 -5.33 -4.95
N SER A 65 -7.01 -4.77 -3.73
CA SER A 65 -7.67 -5.42 -2.58
C SER A 65 -9.15 -5.76 -2.80
N ARG A 66 -9.83 -5.06 -3.70
CA ARG A 66 -11.23 -5.35 -4.06
C ARG A 66 -11.41 -6.69 -4.76
N ASP A 67 -10.38 -7.17 -5.43
CA ASP A 67 -10.41 -8.40 -6.21
C ASP A 67 -10.15 -9.63 -5.32
N LEU A 68 -9.71 -9.43 -4.07
CA LEU A 68 -9.50 -10.48 -3.09
C LEU A 68 -10.82 -10.86 -2.42
N SER A 69 -11.26 -12.10 -2.59
CA SER A 69 -12.52 -12.64 -2.05
C SER A 69 -12.58 -12.64 -0.53
N ASP A 70 -11.48 -13.06 0.13
CA ASP A 70 -11.42 -13.33 1.57
C ASP A 70 -11.13 -12.12 2.47
N LEU A 71 -11.02 -10.90 1.89
CA LEU A 71 -10.88 -9.69 2.70
C LEU A 71 -12.21 -9.26 3.34
N PRO A 72 -12.20 -8.72 4.57
CA PRO A 72 -13.41 -8.18 5.20
C PRO A 72 -13.85 -6.87 4.54
N GLU A 73 -15.16 -6.62 4.52
CA GLU A 73 -15.71 -5.36 4.02
C GLU A 73 -15.45 -4.15 4.98
N PRO A 74 -15.35 -2.92 4.43
CA PRO A 74 -15.32 -2.59 3.00
C PRO A 74 -13.94 -2.87 2.41
N LYS A 75 -13.90 -3.41 1.18
CA LYS A 75 -12.64 -3.64 0.46
C LYS A 75 -12.12 -2.39 -0.25
N PRO A 76 -10.86 -1.96 0.00
CA PRO A 76 -10.23 -0.87 -0.74
C PRO A 76 -10.22 -1.17 -2.24
N PHE A 77 -10.42 -0.15 -3.06
CA PHE A 77 -10.15 -0.24 -4.50
C PHE A 77 -8.66 -0.53 -4.75
N ARG A 78 -7.79 0.20 -4.03
CA ARG A 78 -6.35 -0.05 -3.99
C ARG A 78 -5.83 0.08 -2.57
N GLU A 79 -4.88 -0.75 -2.25
CA GLU A 79 -4.01 -0.63 -1.08
C GLU A 79 -2.58 -0.43 -1.55
N ILE A 80 -1.85 0.52 -0.98
CA ILE A 80 -0.40 0.55 -1.06
C ILE A 80 0.13 0.18 0.32
N PHE A 81 0.70 -1.01 0.43
CA PHE A 81 1.44 -1.43 1.62
C PHE A 81 2.91 -1.12 1.42
N MET A 82 3.60 -0.69 2.48
CA MET A 82 5.05 -0.53 2.49
C MET A 82 5.65 -1.09 3.78
N SER A 83 6.85 -1.68 3.67
CA SER A 83 7.68 -2.07 4.82
C SER A 83 9.15 -1.74 4.56
N SER A 84 9.82 -1.24 5.59
CA SER A 84 11.25 -0.96 5.65
C SER A 84 11.78 -1.27 7.04
N PRO A 85 13.10 -1.31 7.31
CA PRO A 85 13.59 -1.45 8.68
C PRO A 85 13.11 -0.35 9.64
N LYS A 86 12.80 0.85 9.12
CA LYS A 86 12.46 2.04 9.91
C LYS A 86 10.95 2.29 10.00
N VAL A 87 10.18 1.89 9.00
CA VAL A 87 8.76 2.27 8.87
C VAL A 87 7.94 1.12 8.33
N GLU A 88 6.71 1.00 8.79
CA GLU A 88 5.66 0.26 8.09
C GLU A 88 4.48 1.18 7.84
N GLY A 89 3.79 0.98 6.71
CA GLY A 89 2.68 1.86 6.37
C GLY A 89 1.71 1.23 5.40
N ILE A 90 0.48 1.77 5.42
CA ILE A 90 -0.55 1.44 4.45
C ILE A 90 -1.25 2.70 3.97
N HIS A 91 -1.67 2.71 2.71
CA HIS A 91 -2.62 3.67 2.16
C HIS A 91 -3.78 2.92 1.53
N LEU A 92 -4.99 3.20 2.00
CA LEU A 92 -6.23 2.59 1.51
C LEU A 92 -7.01 3.63 0.71
N ARG A 93 -7.38 3.28 -0.51
CA ARG A 93 -8.18 4.13 -1.40
C ARG A 93 -9.40 3.35 -1.89
N PHE A 94 -10.60 3.91 -1.78
CA PHE A 94 -11.86 3.18 -2.04
C PHE A 94 -12.50 3.47 -3.41
N GLY A 95 -11.89 4.31 -4.23
CA GLY A 95 -12.25 4.52 -5.63
C GLY A 95 -11.14 5.25 -6.40
N PRO A 96 -11.33 5.52 -7.70
CA PRO A 96 -10.31 6.14 -8.54
C PRO A 96 -9.97 7.58 -8.10
N VAL A 97 -10.95 8.31 -7.54
CA VAL A 97 -10.80 9.66 -6.97
C VAL A 97 -11.38 9.63 -5.56
N ALA A 98 -10.67 10.12 -4.54
CA ALA A 98 -11.01 9.92 -3.13
C ALA A 98 -10.58 11.10 -2.24
N ARG A 99 -11.01 11.16 -0.98
CA ARG A 99 -10.49 12.14 -0.01
C ARG A 99 -10.11 11.48 1.30
N GLY A 100 -8.99 11.90 1.88
CA GLY A 100 -8.49 11.32 3.12
C GLY A 100 -7.13 11.84 3.54
N GLY A 101 -6.85 11.68 4.83
CA GLY A 101 -5.59 12.10 5.43
C GLY A 101 -4.71 10.94 5.88
N LEU A 102 -3.51 11.29 6.37
CA LEU A 102 -2.49 10.36 6.85
C LEU A 102 -2.36 10.38 8.36
N ARG A 103 -2.22 9.20 8.98
CA ARG A 103 -2.11 9.03 10.43
C ARG A 103 -0.71 8.54 10.80
N TRP A 104 -0.02 9.26 11.69
CA TRP A 104 1.06 8.64 12.46
C TRP A 104 0.41 7.76 13.55
N SER A 105 0.62 6.44 13.48
CA SER A 105 0.21 5.48 14.50
C SER A 105 1.38 5.15 15.45
N ASP A 106 1.08 4.96 16.73
CA ASP A 106 1.99 4.40 17.73
C ASP A 106 1.66 2.93 18.06
N ARG A 107 0.74 2.31 17.31
CA ARG A 107 0.21 0.97 17.58
C ARG A 107 0.83 -0.09 16.68
N ALA A 108 1.98 -0.63 17.10
CA ALA A 108 2.72 -1.63 16.32
C ALA A 108 1.87 -2.84 15.87
N ALA A 109 1.04 -3.39 16.78
CA ALA A 109 0.33 -4.65 16.55
C ALA A 109 -0.95 -4.53 15.69
N ASP A 110 -1.56 -3.35 15.59
CA ASP A 110 -2.89 -3.21 14.97
C ASP A 110 -3.11 -1.89 14.22
N TYR A 111 -2.04 -1.17 13.83
CA TYR A 111 -2.13 0.04 13.01
C TYR A 111 -2.96 -0.18 11.73
N ARG A 112 -2.89 -1.37 11.11
CA ARG A 112 -3.67 -1.71 9.91
C ARG A 112 -5.18 -1.70 10.20
N THR A 113 -5.58 -2.29 11.33
CA THR A 113 -6.98 -2.31 11.78
C THR A 113 -7.44 -0.94 12.24
N GLU A 114 -6.56 -0.16 12.90
CA GLU A 114 -6.82 1.26 13.22
C GLU A 114 -7.14 2.06 11.96
N VAL A 115 -6.27 2.00 10.94
CA VAL A 115 -6.44 2.74 9.68
C VAL A 115 -7.71 2.29 8.95
N LEU A 116 -8.00 0.99 8.89
CA LEU A 116 -9.25 0.49 8.30
C LEU A 116 -10.49 1.04 9.04
N GLY A 117 -10.45 1.06 10.37
CA GLY A 117 -11.51 1.66 11.20
C GLY A 117 -11.68 3.15 10.95
N LEU A 118 -10.59 3.89 10.77
CA LEU A 118 -10.62 5.31 10.45
C LEU A 118 -11.24 5.58 9.07
N VAL A 119 -10.97 4.75 8.06
CA VAL A 119 -11.65 4.89 6.75
C VAL A 119 -13.15 4.65 6.89
N LYS A 120 -13.56 3.59 7.60
CA LYS A 120 -14.99 3.30 7.84
C LYS A 120 -15.71 4.52 8.42
N ALA A 121 -15.13 5.13 9.45
CA ALA A 121 -15.68 6.34 10.07
C ALA A 121 -15.70 7.55 9.11
N GLN A 122 -14.68 7.69 8.25
CA GLN A 122 -14.59 8.77 7.28
C GLN A 122 -15.61 8.62 6.14
N GLN A 123 -15.89 7.40 5.68
CA GLN A 123 -16.89 7.12 4.65
C GLN A 123 -18.29 7.58 5.08
N VAL A 124 -18.64 7.35 6.35
CA VAL A 124 -19.91 7.83 6.92
C VAL A 124 -19.99 9.37 6.90
N LYS A 125 -18.86 10.07 7.08
CA LYS A 125 -18.79 11.54 7.10
C LYS A 125 -18.71 12.18 5.71
N ASN A 126 -18.11 11.51 4.73
CA ASN A 126 -17.81 12.07 3.40
C ASN A 126 -18.89 11.81 2.34
N ALA A 127 -19.96 11.08 2.66
CA ALA A 127 -20.99 10.62 1.72
C ALA A 127 -21.65 11.74 0.87
N VAL A 128 -21.54 13.01 1.29
CA VAL A 128 -22.20 14.16 0.65
C VAL A 128 -21.31 14.91 -0.37
N ILE A 129 -19.97 14.79 -0.33
CA ILE A 129 -19.07 15.66 -1.14
C ILE A 129 -18.17 14.87 -2.12
N VAL A 130 -17.52 13.81 -1.66
CA VAL A 130 -16.83 12.83 -2.53
C VAL A 130 -17.23 11.46 -1.99
N PRO A 131 -17.98 10.64 -2.75
CA PRO A 131 -18.67 9.47 -2.22
C PRO A 131 -17.73 8.35 -1.75
N VAL A 132 -16.43 8.44 -2.04
CA VAL A 132 -15.42 7.43 -1.68
C VAL A 132 -14.23 8.06 -0.94
N GLY A 133 -13.79 7.42 0.14
CA GLY A 133 -12.71 7.90 1.01
C GLY A 133 -11.34 7.28 0.72
N SER A 134 -10.31 7.88 1.29
CA SER A 134 -9.00 7.27 1.48
C SER A 134 -8.55 7.44 2.94
N LYS A 135 -7.54 6.67 3.34
CA LYS A 135 -6.79 6.92 4.57
C LYS A 135 -5.44 6.23 4.44
N GLY A 136 -4.39 6.90 4.85
CA GLY A 136 -3.13 6.22 5.09
C GLY A 136 -2.74 6.28 6.56
N GLY A 137 -1.84 5.40 6.94
CA GLY A 137 -1.17 5.47 8.22
C GLY A 137 0.18 4.78 8.18
N PHE A 138 1.09 5.28 8.99
CA PHE A 138 2.44 4.76 9.12
C PHE A 138 2.82 4.62 10.59
N TYR A 139 3.69 3.65 10.84
CA TYR A 139 4.24 3.29 12.13
C TYR A 139 5.78 3.35 12.03
N PRO A 140 6.42 4.34 12.67
CA PRO A 140 7.86 4.36 12.79
C PRO A 140 8.33 3.32 13.82
N LYS A 141 9.24 2.44 13.40
CA LYS A 141 9.73 1.28 14.19
C LYS A 141 10.92 1.59 15.07
N GLN A 142 11.67 2.66 14.77
CA GLN A 142 12.97 2.97 15.39
C GLN A 142 13.02 4.42 15.85
N LEU A 143 12.02 4.85 16.62
CA LEU A 143 12.01 6.20 17.17
C LEU A 143 13.03 6.32 18.32
N PRO A 144 13.68 7.51 18.47
CA PRO A 144 14.48 7.83 19.65
C PRO A 144 13.70 7.76 20.97
N ASP A 145 14.30 8.06 22.11
CA ASP A 145 13.55 8.15 23.36
C ASP A 145 12.59 9.36 23.34
N ARG A 146 11.37 9.21 23.89
CA ARG A 146 10.37 10.30 23.95
C ARG A 146 10.82 11.48 24.81
N SER A 147 11.76 11.28 25.73
CA SER A 147 12.37 12.34 26.54
C SER A 147 13.15 13.34 25.70
N ASP A 148 13.78 12.90 24.61
CA ASP A 148 14.33 13.80 23.59
C ASP A 148 13.26 14.14 22.56
N ARG A 149 12.45 15.14 22.89
CA ARG A 149 11.32 15.56 22.05
C ARG A 149 11.76 15.93 20.64
N ASN A 150 12.90 16.59 20.48
CA ASN A 150 13.36 17.04 19.17
C ASN A 150 13.77 15.85 18.30
N ALA A 151 14.58 14.94 18.84
CA ALA A 151 14.97 13.72 18.12
C ALA A 151 13.76 12.84 17.81
N TRP A 152 12.78 12.73 18.73
CA TRP A 152 11.54 12.01 18.50
C TRP A 152 10.73 12.57 17.32
N PHE A 153 10.55 13.90 17.26
CA PHE A 153 9.84 14.54 16.16
C PHE A 153 10.57 14.39 14.83
N GLU A 154 11.89 14.53 14.82
CA GLU A 154 12.71 14.32 13.62
C GLU A 154 12.61 12.88 13.10
N GLY A 155 12.69 11.88 13.98
CA GLY A 155 12.49 10.47 13.60
C GLY A 155 11.10 10.21 13.00
N GLY A 156 10.06 10.86 13.55
CA GLY A 156 8.71 10.81 13.00
C GLY A 156 8.60 11.45 11.61
N ARG A 157 9.27 12.59 11.41
CA ARG A 157 9.32 13.31 10.13
C ARG A 157 10.06 12.51 9.06
N ASP A 158 11.16 11.87 9.42
CA ASP A 158 11.91 11.00 8.50
C ASP A 158 11.09 9.76 8.12
N ALA A 159 10.38 9.17 9.07
CA ALA A 159 9.48 8.07 8.80
C ALA A 159 8.32 8.49 7.87
N TYR A 160 7.77 9.68 8.06
CA TYR A 160 6.76 10.24 7.17
C TYR A 160 7.28 10.45 5.75
N LYS A 161 8.49 11.03 5.59
CA LYS A 161 9.12 11.21 4.28
C LYS A 161 9.33 9.88 3.57
N GLU A 162 9.84 8.87 4.26
CA GLU A 162 10.05 7.54 3.70
C GLU A 162 8.72 6.90 3.27
N PHE A 163 7.69 7.00 4.11
CA PHE A 163 6.34 6.55 3.78
C PHE A 163 5.78 7.24 2.53
N ILE A 164 5.81 8.57 2.45
CA ILE A 164 5.35 9.33 1.27
C ILE A 164 6.13 8.95 0.01
N THR A 165 7.47 8.86 0.12
CA THR A 165 8.34 8.45 -0.99
C THR A 165 7.94 7.07 -1.51
N SER A 166 7.62 6.15 -0.59
CA SER A 166 7.18 4.80 -0.93
C SER A 166 5.85 4.75 -1.69
N LEU A 167 4.91 5.68 -1.39
CA LEU A 167 3.64 5.80 -2.10
C LEU A 167 3.84 6.41 -3.49
N LEU A 168 4.65 7.46 -3.59
CA LEU A 168 4.98 8.12 -4.85
C LEU A 168 5.72 7.18 -5.81
N GLY A 169 6.57 6.30 -5.29
CA GLY A 169 7.28 5.30 -6.09
C GLY A 169 6.37 4.33 -6.86
N LEU A 170 5.08 4.21 -6.51
CA LEU A 170 4.10 3.37 -7.20
C LEU A 170 2.96 4.15 -7.86
N THR A 171 2.95 5.49 -7.74
CA THR A 171 1.93 6.36 -8.30
C THR A 171 2.45 7.01 -9.57
N ASP A 172 1.63 7.09 -10.62
CA ASP A 172 2.05 7.83 -11.82
C ASP A 172 2.16 9.33 -11.54
N ASN A 173 2.97 10.02 -12.33
CA ASN A 173 3.06 11.48 -12.32
C ASN A 173 2.30 12.07 -13.51
N LEU A 174 1.92 13.34 -13.40
CA LEU A 174 1.36 14.13 -14.51
C LEU A 174 2.36 15.22 -14.89
N VAL A 175 3.03 15.05 -16.03
CA VAL A 175 4.01 16.01 -16.57
C VAL A 175 3.41 16.59 -17.85
N ASP A 176 3.19 17.91 -17.86
CA ASP A 176 2.59 18.64 -18.99
C ASP A 176 1.24 18.05 -19.48
N GLY A 177 0.46 17.50 -18.54
CA GLY A 177 -0.85 16.90 -18.81
C GLY A 177 -0.79 15.44 -19.31
N ALA A 178 0.39 14.86 -19.47
CA ALA A 178 0.58 13.46 -19.83
C ALA A 178 0.96 12.61 -18.62
N VAL A 179 0.47 11.38 -18.57
CA VAL A 179 0.78 10.42 -17.51
C VAL A 179 2.17 9.83 -17.75
N THR A 180 3.01 9.87 -16.71
CA THR A 180 4.35 9.27 -16.69
C THR A 180 4.41 8.22 -15.59
N HIS A 181 4.68 6.97 -15.97
CA HIS A 181 4.81 5.87 -15.01
C HIS A 181 6.12 5.93 -14.20
N PRO A 182 6.14 5.41 -12.97
CA PRO A 182 7.39 5.23 -12.23
C PRO A 182 8.40 4.39 -13.01
N ALA A 183 9.67 4.77 -12.94
CA ALA A 183 10.76 4.03 -13.58
C ALA A 183 10.82 2.58 -13.05
N ASP A 184 11.34 1.68 -13.89
CA ASP A 184 11.60 0.27 -13.52
C ASP A 184 10.41 -0.46 -12.87
N THR A 185 9.19 -0.10 -13.29
CA THR A 185 7.94 -0.61 -12.71
C THR A 185 7.08 -1.24 -13.78
N VAL A 186 6.65 -2.49 -13.55
CA VAL A 186 5.61 -3.12 -14.36
C VAL A 186 4.25 -2.58 -13.90
N VAL A 187 3.48 -2.04 -14.85
CA VAL A 187 2.17 -1.42 -14.58
C VAL A 187 1.04 -2.32 -15.09
N TRP A 188 0.33 -2.96 -14.16
CA TRP A 188 -0.79 -3.86 -14.47
C TRP A 188 -2.16 -3.15 -14.47
N ASP A 189 -2.31 -2.09 -13.68
CA ASP A 189 -3.58 -1.41 -13.40
C ASP A 189 -3.86 -0.19 -14.29
N GLY A 190 -3.05 0.03 -15.34
CA GLY A 190 -3.19 1.16 -16.26
C GLY A 190 -2.70 2.48 -15.65
N GLU A 191 -3.17 3.61 -16.18
CA GLU A 191 -2.84 4.94 -15.66
C GLU A 191 -3.53 5.19 -14.31
N ASP A 192 -2.75 5.61 -13.31
CA ASP A 192 -3.21 5.97 -11.98
C ASP A 192 -2.34 7.08 -11.38
N PRO A 193 -2.47 8.33 -11.87
CA PRO A 193 -1.73 9.48 -11.36
C PRO A 193 -2.26 10.03 -10.03
N TYR A 194 -3.34 9.45 -9.50
CA TYR A 194 -4.07 10.03 -8.41
C TYR A 194 -3.60 9.50 -7.04
N LEU A 195 -2.92 10.33 -6.27
CA LEU A 195 -2.56 10.03 -4.87
C LEU A 195 -3.11 11.11 -3.95
N VAL A 196 -3.75 10.68 -2.86
CA VAL A 196 -4.34 11.60 -1.88
C VAL A 196 -3.65 11.43 -0.55
N VAL A 197 -2.93 12.48 -0.18
CA VAL A 197 -2.13 12.56 1.03
C VAL A 197 -2.37 13.92 1.67
N ALA A 198 -3.51 14.08 2.35
CA ALA A 198 -3.72 15.25 3.20
C ALA A 198 -3.07 15.02 4.57
N ALA A 199 -2.48 16.07 5.14
CA ALA A 199 -2.05 16.00 6.53
C ALA A 199 -3.28 15.85 7.45
N ASP A 200 -3.16 15.01 8.48
CA ASP A 200 -4.20 14.81 9.50
C ASP A 200 -3.59 14.97 10.91
N LYS A 201 -4.38 14.71 11.95
CA LYS A 201 -3.97 14.78 13.35
C LYS A 201 -2.72 13.92 13.60
N GLY A 202 -1.62 14.59 13.97
CA GLY A 202 -0.32 13.98 14.22
C GLY A 202 0.67 14.13 13.07
N THR A 203 0.23 14.55 11.87
CA THR A 203 1.12 14.90 10.75
C THR A 203 0.97 16.35 10.27
N ALA A 204 -0.01 17.08 10.78
CA ALA A 204 -0.28 18.49 10.43
C ALA A 204 0.83 19.48 10.83
N THR A 205 1.81 19.05 11.62
CA THR A 205 2.95 19.87 12.07
C THR A 205 4.25 19.57 11.31
N PHE A 206 4.23 18.64 10.35
CA PHE A 206 5.37 18.29 9.50
C PHE A 206 5.33 18.98 8.15
#